data_AF-A0A7C5P6J7-F1
#
_entry.id   AF-A0A7C5P6J7-F1
#
_cell.length_a   1.000
_cell.length_b   1.000
_cell.length_c   1.000
_cell.angle_alpha   90.00
_cell.angle_beta   90.00
_cell.angle_gamma   90.00
#
_symmetry.space_group_name_H-M   'P 1'
#
loop_
_entity.id
_entity.type
_entity.pdbx_description
1 polymer ?
#
loop_
_entity_poly.entity_id
_entity_poly.type
_entity_poly.pdbx_seq_one_letter_code
_entity_poly.pdbx_strand_id
1 'polypeptide(L)' 'MTIENITPIQRMLEYGLGIQVFPREIYNFQQIPAFLTVRDLVTIGGAALVICTVAGLIPALRAARLEPVEALRHE' A
#
# COMPACT_ATOMS: atom_id res chain seq x y z
N MET A 1 -25.54 -16.19 -4.85
CA MET A 1 -25.78 -15.41 -6.07
C MET A 1 -24.58 -14.49 -6.34
N THR A 2 -23.42 -15.03 -6.74
CA THR A 2 -22.21 -14.21 -6.99
C THR A 2 -21.29 -14.77 -8.09
N ILE A 3 -21.80 -15.59 -9.00
CA ILE A 3 -21.00 -16.22 -10.08
C ILE A 3 -21.41 -15.75 -11.49
N GLU A 4 -22.58 -15.12 -11.66
CA GLU A 4 -23.10 -14.75 -12.99
C GLU A 4 -22.39 -13.57 -13.68
N ASN A 5 -21.64 -12.74 -12.94
CA ASN A 5 -21.12 -11.49 -13.49
C ASN A 5 -19.71 -11.60 -14.14
N ILE A 6 -18.99 -12.71 -13.92
CA ILE A 6 -17.61 -12.89 -14.43
C ILE A 6 -17.59 -13.69 -15.75
N THR A 7 -18.64 -14.47 -16.00
CA THR A 7 -18.84 -15.29 -17.20
C THR A 7 -18.78 -14.57 -18.55
N PRO A 8 -19.30 -13.33 -18.72
CA PRO A 8 -19.30 -12.68 -20.03
C PRO A 8 -17.93 -12.10 -20.41
N ILE A 9 -17.23 -11.50 -19.45
CA ILE A 9 -15.91 -10.88 -19.69
C ILE A 9 -14.85 -11.96 -19.94
N GLN A 10 -14.92 -13.07 -19.20
CA GLN A 10 -14.04 -14.23 -19.40
C GLN A 10 -14.15 -14.81 -20.82
N ARG A 11 -15.38 -15.01 -21.32
CA ARG A 11 -15.63 -15.56 -22.66
C ARG A 11 -15.15 -14.65 -23.79
N MET A 12 -15.29 -13.33 -23.65
CA MET A 12 -14.78 -12.38 -24.65
C MET A 12 -13.25 -12.36 -24.70
N LEU A 13 -12.59 -12.53 -23.55
CA LEU A 13 -11.13 -12.48 -23.46
C LEU A 13 -10.47 -13.80 -23.90
N GLU A 14 -11.09 -14.95 -23.59
CA GLU A 14 -10.64 -16.28 -24.06
C GLU A 14 -10.72 -16.41 -25.59
N TYR A 15 -11.74 -15.84 -26.23
CA TYR A 15 -11.89 -15.90 -27.70
C TYR A 15 -10.87 -15.03 -28.44
N GLY A 16 -10.43 -13.92 -27.83
CA GLY A 16 -9.43 -13.02 -28.41
C GLY A 16 -7.98 -13.47 -28.19
N LEU A 17 -7.70 -14.12 -27.05
CA LEU A 17 -6.33 -14.49 -26.65
C LEU A 17 -6.03 -15.99 -26.73
N GLY A 18 -7.00 -16.86 -27.02
CA GLY A 18 -6.79 -18.30 -27.25
C GLY A 18 -6.17 -19.08 -26.07
N ILE A 19 -6.00 -18.42 -24.93
CA ILE A 19 -5.35 -18.91 -23.71
C ILE A 19 -6.34 -18.65 -22.56
N GLN A 20 -6.58 -19.68 -21.74
CA GLN A 20 -7.34 -19.54 -20.50
C GLN A 20 -6.65 -18.50 -19.63
N VAL A 21 -7.24 -17.30 -19.51
CA VAL A 21 -6.63 -16.14 -18.83
C VAL A 21 -6.48 -16.38 -17.32
N PHE A 22 -7.17 -17.39 -16.78
CA PHE A 22 -7.11 -17.79 -15.38
C PHE A 22 -7.09 -19.34 -15.25
N PRO A 23 -5.97 -20.03 -15.53
CA PRO A 23 -5.84 -21.42 -15.12
C PRO A 23 -5.75 -21.40 -13.59
N ARG A 24 -6.86 -21.75 -12.92
CA ARG A 24 -6.98 -21.85 -11.45
C ARG A 24 -5.91 -22.74 -10.80
N GLU A 25 -5.20 -23.52 -11.60
CA GLU A 25 -4.17 -24.48 -11.20
C GLU A 25 -2.80 -23.82 -10.92
N ILE A 26 -2.46 -22.71 -11.58
CA ILE A 26 -1.15 -22.03 -11.40
C ILE A 26 -1.23 -20.97 -10.30
N TYR A 27 -2.41 -20.36 -10.10
CA TYR A 27 -2.72 -19.55 -8.92
C TYR A 27 -3.32 -20.41 -7.81
N ASN A 28 -2.61 -21.45 -7.38
CA ASN A 28 -2.93 -22.14 -6.12
C ASN A 28 -2.65 -21.25 -4.87
N PHE A 29 -2.27 -19.99 -5.08
CA PHE A 29 -2.45 -18.93 -4.10
C PHE A 29 -3.79 -18.22 -4.37
N GLN A 30 -4.90 -18.85 -3.93
CA GLN A 30 -6.25 -18.25 -3.89
C GLN A 30 -6.29 -16.92 -3.11
N GLN A 31 -5.25 -16.67 -2.32
CA GLN A 31 -4.94 -15.44 -1.62
C GLN A 31 -3.46 -15.59 -1.28
N ILE A 32 -2.64 -14.53 -1.33
CA ILE A 32 -1.45 -14.53 -0.47
C ILE A 32 -2.06 -14.58 0.93
N PRO A 33 -1.91 -15.67 1.70
CA PRO A 33 -2.49 -15.73 3.03
C PRO A 33 -1.64 -14.81 3.90
N ALA A 34 -1.91 -13.51 3.83
CA ALA A 34 -1.35 -12.52 4.71
C ALA A 34 -2.04 -12.75 6.06
N PHE A 35 -1.43 -13.60 6.88
CA PHE A 35 -1.82 -13.80 8.27
C PHE A 35 -1.48 -12.53 9.04
N LEU A 36 -2.32 -11.51 8.91
CA LEU A 36 -2.19 -10.25 9.62
C LEU A 36 -2.60 -10.46 11.06
N THR A 37 -1.64 -10.64 11.94
CA THR A 37 -1.89 -10.66 13.38
C THR A 37 -1.96 -9.21 13.88
N VAL A 38 -2.90 -8.91 14.78
CA VAL A 38 -2.99 -7.57 15.43
C VAL A 38 -1.65 -7.14 16.03
N ARG A 39 -0.90 -8.10 16.58
CA ARG A 39 0.47 -7.90 17.07
C ARG A 39 1.38 -7.31 16.00
N ASP A 40 1.41 -7.88 14.80
CA ASP A 40 2.30 -7.45 13.73
C ASP A 40 1.94 -6.05 13.24
N LEU A 41 0.63 -5.74 13.15
CA LEU A 41 0.16 -4.40 12.81
C LEU A 41 0.57 -3.36 13.85
N VAL A 42 0.44 -3.68 15.15
CA VAL A 42 0.84 -2.78 16.24
C VAL A 42 2.35 -2.61 16.30
N THR A 43 3.13 -3.68 16.11
CA THR A 43 4.59 -3.61 16.12
C THR A 43 5.12 -2.81 14.94
N ILE A 44 4.63 -3.06 13.72
CA ILE A 44 5.06 -2.34 12.52
C ILE A 44 4.58 -0.90 12.56
N GLY A 45 3.30 -0.67 12.88
CA GLY A 45 2.73 0.68 12.97
C GLY A 45 3.40 1.53 14.05
N GLY A 46 3.64 0.94 15.23
CA GLY A 46 4.35 1.60 16.32
C GLY A 46 5.80 1.91 15.96
N ALA A 47 6.52 0.96 15.36
CA ALA A 47 7.89 1.18 14.91
C ALA A 47 7.96 2.28 13.84
N ALA A 48 7.05 2.27 12.86
CA ALA A 48 6.98 3.28 11.82
C ALA A 48 6.72 4.68 12.38
N LEU A 49 5.78 4.82 13.31
CA LEU A 49 5.53 6.10 13.99
C LEU A 49 6.78 6.61 14.71
N VAL A 50 7.42 5.76 15.51
CA VAL A 50 8.63 6.15 16.26
C VAL A 50 9.75 6.57 15.31
N ILE A 51 10.02 5.79 14.26
CA ILE A 51 11.07 6.08 13.29
C ILE A 51 10.79 7.39 12.55
N CYS A 52 9.57 7.59 12.05
CA CYS A 52 9.18 8.82 11.36
C CYS A 52 9.25 10.04 12.27
N THR A 53 8.82 9.92 13.52
CA THR A 53 8.92 11.01 14.50
C THR A 53 10.37 11.37 14.78
N VAL A 54 11.24 10.39 15.05
CA VAL A 54 12.66 10.65 15.33
C VAL A 54 13.39 11.20 14.10
N ALA A 55 13.12 10.65 12.92
CA ALA A 55 13.70 11.11 11.66
C ALA A 55 13.28 12.55 11.34
N GLY A 56 12.00 12.90 11.58
CA GLY A 56 11.47 14.25 11.39
C GLY A 56 11.85 15.24 12.50
N LEU A 57 12.26 14.76 13.67
CA LEU A 57 12.59 15.62 14.81
C LEU A 57 13.83 16.48 14.54
N ILE A 58 14.87 15.92 13.90
CA ILE A 58 16.10 16.65 13.57
C ILE A 58 15.82 17.83 12.60
N PRO A 59 15.15 17.65 11.44
CA PRO A 59 14.82 18.76 10.56
C PRO A 59 13.77 19.70 11.18
N ALA A 60 12.83 19.21 11.99
CA ALA A 60 11.86 20.07 12.69
C ALA A 60 12.55 21.01 13.70
N LEU A 61 13.52 20.51 14.46
CA LEU A 61 14.33 21.33 15.36
C LEU A 61 15.20 22.33 14.61
N ARG A 62 15.73 21.96 13.43
CA ARG A 62 16.44 22.89 12.55
C ARG A 62 15.51 23.97 11.99
N ALA A 63 14.32 23.61 11.54
CA ALA A 63 13.30 24.54 11.04
C ALA A 63 12.80 25.48 12.12
N ALA A 64 12.62 25.01 13.35
CA ALA A 64 12.20 25.85 14.48
C ALA A 64 13.29 26.84 14.94
N ARG A 65 14.56 26.58 14.59
CA ARG A 65 15.71 27.46 14.86
C ARG A 65 16.09 28.36 13.69
N LEU A 66 15.55 28.12 12.49
CA LEU A 66 15.64 29.07 11.39
C LEU A 66 14.81 30.30 11.79
N GLU A 67 15.45 31.45 11.84
CA GLU A 67 14.85 32.67 12.35
C GLU A 67 13.58 33.02 11.54
N PRO A 68 12.40 33.08 12.18
CA PRO A 68 11.12 33.31 11.50
C PRO A 68 11.07 34.68 10.81
N VAL A 69 12.01 35.58 11.12
CA VAL A 69 12.12 36.93 10.56
C VAL A 69 12.69 36.91 9.12
N GLU A 70 13.53 35.94 8.74
CA GLU A 70 14.09 35.89 7.38
C GLU A 70 13.15 35.24 6.37
N ALA A 71 12.29 34.31 6.77
CA ALA A 71 11.27 33.73 5.90
C ALA A 71 10.19 34.75 5.49
N LEU A 72 9.88 35.73 6.35
CA LEU A 72 8.93 36.81 6.07
C LEU A 72 9.51 38.00 5.29
N ARG A 73 10.85 38.11 5.21
CA ARG A 73 11.54 39.22 4.51
C ARG A 73 11.92 38.88 3.06
N HIS A 74 11.69 37.65 2.64
CA HIS A 74 11.91 37.16 1.27
C HIS A 74 10.60 36.91 0.51
N GLU A 75 9.45 37.24 1.10
CA GLU A 75 8.23 37.62 0.36
C GLU A 75 8.17 39.15 0.24
#